data_AF-A0A0D2F488-F1
#
_entry.id   AF-A0A0D2F488-F1
#
_cell.length_a   1.000
_cell.length_b   1.000
_cell.length_c   1.000
_cell.angle_alpha   90.00
_cell.angle_beta   90.00
_cell.angle_gamma   90.00
#
_symmetry.space_group_name_H-M   'P 1'
#
loop_
_entity.id
_entity.type
_entity.pdbx_description
1 polymer ?
#
loop_
_entity_poly.entity_id
_entity_poly.type
_entity_poly.pdbx_seq_one_letter_code
_entity_poly.pdbx_strand_id
1 'polypeptide(L)'
;MKFETAAVTLIFAASSVSGAALGGRLAEKAFKDDADFGLCIPTMKYEGALGGRSTADFTFLPTDPLCARGQQEALNPNIITNRICDQLTTACGANEAAKQLCRDAQAKVRALGTRNKSTADTWNTLLGFGGALTNPDGGLTEPGFRSKELKVKREEVKIERRFIECRTDVWLDDCNGWTAPEPVVKREVESAPEPVVKREAASAPEPVVKRDVAAAPVEKEAKRAIANFVECSTDVWLDNCNGWS
;
A
#
# COMPACT_ATOMS: atom_id res chain seq x y z
N MET A 1 1.35 75.10 -2.44
CA MET A 1 0.84 75.57 -1.15
C MET A 1 1.65 74.88 -0.06
N LYS A 2 2.38 75.67 0.74
CA LYS A 2 3.11 75.26 1.95
C LYS A 2 2.15 75.38 3.14
N PHE A 3 2.15 74.42 4.05
CA PHE A 3 1.89 74.54 5.50
C PHE A 3 2.54 73.29 6.14
N GLU A 4 3.74 73.41 6.69
CA GLU A 4 4.07 73.79 8.08
C GLU A 4 3.79 72.69 9.11
N THR A 5 4.88 72.27 9.72
CA THR A 5 5.04 71.33 10.83
C THR A 5 4.43 71.90 12.11
N ALA A 6 3.71 71.07 12.88
CA ALA A 6 3.43 71.34 14.28
C ALA A 6 3.71 70.07 15.11
N ALA A 7 4.75 70.14 15.92
CA ALA A 7 5.02 69.18 16.98
C ALA A 7 4.16 69.55 18.20
N VAL A 8 3.45 68.57 18.76
CA VAL A 8 2.78 68.69 20.06
C VAL A 8 3.27 67.55 20.93
N THR A 9 4.04 67.92 21.96
CA THR A 9 4.50 67.04 23.05
C THR A 9 3.63 67.30 24.27
N LEU A 10 3.05 66.26 24.87
CA LEU A 10 2.65 66.26 26.29
C LEU A 10 2.47 64.84 26.86
N ILE A 11 3.52 64.43 27.57
CA ILE A 11 3.63 63.69 28.84
C ILE A 11 2.44 62.80 29.26
N PHE A 12 2.67 61.49 29.33
CA PHE A 12 1.99 60.57 30.23
C PHE A 12 2.98 59.61 30.93
N ALA A 13 2.92 59.63 32.26
CA ALA A 13 3.27 58.65 33.28
C ALA A 13 4.50 57.73 33.10
N ALA A 14 5.50 57.95 33.97
CA ALA A 14 6.51 56.94 34.31
C ALA A 14 5.82 55.72 34.95
N SER A 15 5.58 54.68 34.14
CA SER A 15 5.28 53.35 34.62
C SER A 15 6.61 52.70 35.01
N SER A 16 6.70 52.16 36.22
CA SER A 16 7.84 51.38 36.70
C SER A 16 8.28 50.36 35.65
N VAL A 17 9.49 50.54 35.11
CA VAL A 17 10.16 49.50 34.33
C VAL A 17 10.56 48.41 35.32
N SER A 18 9.73 47.38 35.43
CA SER A 18 10.26 46.04 35.69
C SER A 18 11.20 45.73 34.53
N GLY A 19 12.46 45.44 34.84
CA GLY A 19 13.48 45.10 33.84
C GLY A 19 13.08 43.88 33.03
N ALA A 20 12.38 44.10 31.92
CA ALA A 20 12.33 43.15 30.83
C ALA A 20 13.65 43.33 30.08
N ALA A 21 14.57 42.41 30.33
CA ALA A 21 15.76 42.25 29.51
C ALA A 21 15.36 42.36 28.04
N LEU A 22 16.13 43.16 27.31
CA LEU A 22 16.29 43.07 25.87
C LEU A 22 16.78 41.65 25.53
N GLY A 23 15.88 40.67 25.59
CA GLY A 23 15.99 39.41 24.88
C GLY A 23 15.84 39.76 23.41
N GLY A 24 16.96 40.19 22.83
CA GLY A 24 17.08 40.54 21.44
C GLY A 24 16.37 39.50 20.58
N ARG A 25 15.59 40.03 19.64
CA ARG A 25 15.09 39.30 18.48
C ARG A 25 16.28 38.80 17.65
N LEU A 26 16.93 37.76 18.13
CA LEU A 26 17.29 36.63 17.30
C LEU A 26 16.16 35.65 17.62
N ALA A 27 15.01 35.70 16.95
CA ALA A 27 14.78 34.79 15.83
C ALA A 27 16.08 34.11 15.37
N GLU A 28 16.66 33.32 16.27
CA GLU A 28 17.43 32.16 15.95
C GLU A 28 16.58 31.49 14.88
N LYS A 29 17.12 31.37 13.67
CA LYS A 29 16.75 30.20 12.86
C LYS A 29 17.08 29.04 13.79
N ALA A 30 16.11 28.65 14.61
CA ALA A 30 16.11 27.37 15.26
C ALA A 30 16.32 26.45 14.06
N PHE A 31 17.51 25.87 13.99
CA PHE A 31 17.72 24.69 13.19
C PHE A 31 16.70 23.72 13.77
N LYS A 32 15.50 23.67 13.18
CA LYS A 32 14.57 22.58 13.42
C LYS A 32 15.41 21.40 12.96
N ASP A 33 15.79 20.55 13.92
CA ASP A 33 16.35 19.27 13.56
C ASP A 33 15.47 18.66 12.47
N ASP A 34 16.08 18.11 11.43
CA ASP A 34 15.31 17.44 10.40
C ASP A 34 14.49 16.31 11.03
N ALA A 35 13.34 16.01 10.43
CA ALA A 35 12.48 14.96 10.95
C ALA A 35 13.19 13.60 10.87
N ASP A 36 13.44 12.99 12.03
CA ASP A 36 13.94 11.62 12.15
C ASP A 36 12.83 10.74 12.74
N PHE A 37 12.32 9.84 11.92
CA PHE A 37 11.24 8.92 12.29
C PHE A 37 11.73 7.69 13.07
N GLY A 38 13.04 7.60 13.32
CA GLY A 38 13.68 6.51 14.02
C GLY A 38 13.56 5.19 13.25
N LEU A 39 13.05 4.15 13.90
CA LEU A 39 12.93 2.80 13.31
C LEU A 39 11.77 2.64 12.32
N CYS A 40 10.90 3.63 12.20
CA CYS A 40 9.66 3.51 11.44
C CYS A 40 9.73 4.25 10.11
N ILE A 41 9.08 3.68 9.09
CA ILE A 41 8.77 4.37 7.83
C ILE A 41 7.28 4.75 7.86
N PRO A 42 6.89 5.96 8.30
CA PRO A 42 5.49 6.30 8.64
C PRO A 42 4.58 6.52 7.42
N THR A 43 4.72 5.69 6.39
CA THR A 43 3.91 5.75 5.16
C THR A 43 2.56 5.04 5.34
N MET A 44 1.60 5.48 4.54
CA MET A 44 0.24 4.96 4.48
C MET A 44 -0.02 4.36 3.10
N LYS A 45 -0.67 3.19 3.10
CA LYS A 45 -1.18 2.55 1.88
C LYS A 45 -2.69 2.69 1.77
N TYR A 46 -3.17 2.62 0.54
CA TYR A 46 -4.58 2.61 0.17
C TYR A 46 -4.75 1.62 -0.99
N GLU A 47 -5.33 0.47 -0.70
CA GLU A 47 -5.51 -0.59 -1.68
C GLU A 47 -6.74 -1.45 -1.37
N GLY A 48 -7.24 -2.13 -2.40
CA GLY A 48 -8.31 -3.10 -2.27
C GLY A 48 -7.84 -4.43 -1.68
N ALA A 49 -8.79 -5.23 -1.18
CA ALA A 49 -8.56 -6.58 -0.64
C ALA A 49 -7.72 -6.70 0.65
N LEU A 50 -7.50 -5.60 1.38
CA LEU A 50 -6.88 -5.68 2.70
C LEU A 50 -7.79 -6.43 3.69
N GLY A 51 -7.17 -7.23 4.58
CA GLY A 51 -7.90 -7.98 5.61
C GLY A 51 -8.82 -9.09 5.08
N GLY A 52 -8.61 -9.56 3.84
CA GLY A 52 -9.45 -10.58 3.21
C GLY A 52 -10.78 -10.04 2.66
N ARG A 53 -10.93 -8.72 2.56
CA ARG A 53 -12.09 -8.07 1.94
C ARG A 53 -12.10 -8.27 0.42
N SER A 54 -13.18 -7.84 -0.23
CA SER A 54 -13.22 -7.92 -1.69
C SER A 54 -12.18 -7.00 -2.33
N THR A 55 -11.76 -7.31 -3.55
CA THR A 55 -10.83 -6.44 -4.32
C THR A 55 -11.41 -5.05 -4.64
N ALA A 56 -12.72 -4.86 -4.44
CA ALA A 56 -13.39 -3.58 -4.60
C ALA A 56 -13.52 -2.78 -3.28
N ASP A 57 -13.16 -3.37 -2.14
CA ASP A 57 -13.21 -2.73 -0.84
C ASP A 57 -11.84 -2.15 -0.49
N PHE A 58 -11.72 -0.83 -0.65
CA PHE A 58 -10.48 -0.11 -0.40
C PHE A 58 -10.44 0.44 1.01
N THR A 59 -9.31 0.22 1.67
CA THR A 59 -9.08 0.68 3.04
C THR A 59 -7.65 1.21 3.17
N PHE A 60 -7.42 1.92 4.28
CA PHE A 60 -6.13 2.45 4.65
C PHE A 60 -5.46 1.55 5.69
N LEU A 61 -4.14 1.46 5.64
CA LEU A 61 -3.32 0.82 6.67
C LEU A 61 -1.93 1.50 6.71
N PRO A 62 -1.19 1.49 7.83
CA PRO A 62 0.22 1.82 7.77
C PRO A 62 0.95 0.78 6.92
N THR A 63 1.89 1.23 6.10
CA THR A 63 2.71 0.31 5.30
C THR A 63 3.78 -0.35 6.17
N ASP A 64 4.36 0.41 7.09
CA ASP A 64 5.40 -0.07 7.98
C ASP A 64 4.84 -1.03 9.03
N PRO A 65 5.43 -2.24 9.18
CA PRO A 65 4.95 -3.24 10.13
C PRO A 65 5.00 -2.79 11.60
N LEU A 66 5.99 -1.96 11.99
CA LEU A 66 6.07 -1.44 13.36
C LEU A 66 4.94 -0.45 13.63
N CYS A 67 4.62 0.42 12.66
CA CYS A 67 3.46 1.30 12.70
C CYS A 67 2.13 0.51 12.68
N ALA A 68 2.05 -0.56 11.89
CA ALA A 68 0.83 -1.35 11.68
C ALA A 68 0.51 -2.33 12.80
N ARG A 69 1.48 -2.72 13.63
CA ARG A 69 1.32 -3.72 14.70
C ARG A 69 0.07 -3.46 15.54
N GLY A 70 -0.79 -4.46 15.70
CA GLY A 70 -2.02 -4.33 16.50
C GLY A 70 -3.07 -3.39 15.91
N GLN A 71 -2.91 -2.94 14.66
CA GLN A 71 -3.91 -2.18 13.94
C GLN A 71 -4.43 -2.94 12.73
N GLN A 72 -5.74 -2.92 12.55
CA GLN A 72 -6.45 -3.43 11.37
C GLN A 72 -6.65 -2.31 10.35
N GLU A 73 -7.06 -2.69 9.15
CA GLU A 73 -7.39 -1.75 8.08
C GLU A 73 -8.58 -0.85 8.45
N ALA A 74 -8.58 0.39 7.98
CA ALA A 74 -9.64 1.34 8.29
C ALA A 74 -10.17 2.04 7.04
N LEU A 75 -11.49 2.27 6.99
CA LEU A 75 -12.13 3.14 6.00
C LEU A 75 -11.90 4.63 6.30
N ASN A 76 -11.42 4.97 7.51
CA ASN A 76 -11.15 6.33 7.93
C ASN A 76 -9.64 6.57 8.00
N PRO A 77 -9.06 7.40 7.12
CA PRO A 77 -7.62 7.66 7.13
C PRO A 77 -7.16 8.30 8.46
N ASN A 78 -8.04 9.03 9.15
CA ASN A 78 -7.70 9.64 10.44
C ASN A 78 -7.35 8.61 11.52
N ILE A 79 -7.96 7.42 11.48
CA ILE A 79 -7.61 6.32 12.41
C ILE A 79 -6.18 5.85 12.16
N ILE A 80 -5.78 5.77 10.90
CA ILE A 80 -4.43 5.34 10.50
C ILE A 80 -3.40 6.42 10.81
N THR A 81 -3.68 7.69 10.53
CA THR A 81 -2.77 8.80 10.90
C THR A 81 -2.54 8.87 12.42
N ASN A 82 -3.59 8.68 13.23
CA ASN A 82 -3.46 8.62 14.69
C ASN A 82 -2.52 7.47 15.08
N ARG A 83 -2.76 6.27 14.53
CA ARG A 83 -1.93 5.10 14.81
C ARG A 83 -0.46 5.34 14.50
N ILE A 84 -0.15 5.91 13.34
CA ILE A 84 1.23 6.17 12.93
C ILE A 84 1.89 7.16 13.88
N CYS A 85 1.24 8.29 14.20
CA CYS A 85 1.81 9.28 15.13
C CYS A 85 1.98 8.73 16.56
N ASP A 86 1.09 7.85 17.01
CA ASP A 86 1.21 7.18 18.31
C ASP A 86 2.43 6.24 18.33
N GLN A 87 2.66 5.49 17.26
CA GLN A 87 3.84 4.63 17.15
C GLN A 87 5.14 5.44 17.09
N LEU A 88 5.16 6.58 16.37
CA LEU A 88 6.31 7.48 16.37
C LEU A 88 6.68 7.96 17.79
N THR A 89 5.70 8.13 18.66
CA THR A 89 5.90 8.56 20.05
C THR A 89 6.34 7.43 20.98
N THR A 90 5.94 6.18 20.70
CA THR A 90 6.03 5.08 21.68
C THR A 90 7.02 3.98 21.31
N ALA A 91 7.17 3.66 20.02
CA ALA A 91 7.89 2.48 19.57
C ALA A 91 8.99 2.79 18.55
N CYS A 92 8.86 3.87 17.79
CA CYS A 92 9.80 4.17 16.70
C CYS A 92 11.06 4.89 17.17
N GLY A 93 11.04 5.53 18.34
CA GLY A 93 12.15 6.37 18.81
C GLY A 93 12.32 7.66 18.00
N ALA A 94 11.24 8.17 17.41
CA ALA A 94 11.28 9.37 16.57
C ALA A 94 11.65 10.62 17.39
N ASN A 95 12.31 11.59 16.74
CA ASN A 95 12.64 12.87 17.37
C ASN A 95 11.42 13.80 17.46
N GLU A 96 11.53 14.91 18.20
CA GLU A 96 10.42 15.85 18.37
C GLU A 96 10.00 16.54 17.06
N ALA A 97 10.95 16.76 16.14
CA ALA A 97 10.66 17.32 14.82
C ALA A 97 9.74 16.39 14.01
N ALA A 98 10.02 15.08 13.98
CA ALA A 98 9.20 14.07 13.32
C ALA A 98 7.82 13.93 13.97
N LYS A 99 7.72 13.95 15.30
CA LYS A 99 6.42 13.92 16.00
C LYS A 99 5.58 15.15 15.66
N GLN A 100 6.20 16.33 15.60
CA GLN A 100 5.51 17.55 15.20
C GLN A 100 5.06 17.49 13.74
N LEU A 101 5.95 17.06 12.83
CA LEU A 101 5.61 16.89 11.42
C LEU A 101 4.44 15.91 11.22
N CYS A 102 4.40 14.82 12.00
CA CYS A 102 3.26 13.89 11.98
C CYS A 102 1.94 14.53 12.40
N ARG A 103 1.96 15.34 13.47
CA ARG A 103 0.76 16.08 13.92
C ARG A 103 0.29 17.11 12.89
N ASP A 104 1.22 17.81 12.25
CA ASP A 104 0.91 18.76 11.19
C ASP A 104 0.33 18.05 9.96
N ALA A 105 0.92 16.93 9.55
CA ALA A 105 0.41 16.10 8.46
C ALA A 105 -1.00 15.55 8.77
N GLN A 106 -1.22 15.12 10.01
CA GLN A 106 -2.53 14.65 10.48
C GLN A 106 -3.58 15.76 10.41
N ALA A 107 -3.25 16.99 10.82
CA ALA A 107 -4.15 18.13 10.70
C ALA A 107 -4.51 18.41 9.24
N LYS A 108 -3.54 18.29 8.31
CA LYS A 108 -3.79 18.42 6.88
C LYS A 108 -4.71 17.32 6.35
N VAL A 109 -4.46 16.06 6.70
CA VAL A 109 -5.33 14.94 6.29
C VAL A 109 -6.77 15.13 6.80
N ARG A 110 -6.93 15.55 8.05
CA ARG A 110 -8.26 15.88 8.62
C ARG A 110 -8.96 16.97 7.82
N ALA A 111 -8.23 18.01 7.42
CA ALA A 111 -8.78 19.13 6.65
C ALA A 111 -9.14 18.75 5.20
N LEU A 112 -8.43 17.80 4.58
CA LEU A 112 -8.75 17.32 3.23
C LEU A 112 -10.13 16.65 3.17
N GLY A 113 -10.47 15.87 4.20
CA GLY A 113 -11.74 15.12 4.25
C GLY A 113 -11.88 14.01 3.20
N THR A 114 -10.88 13.82 2.32
CA THR A 114 -10.85 12.78 1.31
C THR A 114 -10.59 11.40 1.93
N ARG A 115 -11.01 10.34 1.22
CA ARG A 115 -10.91 8.93 1.68
C ARG A 115 -10.54 8.00 0.52
N ASN A 116 -9.63 8.45 -0.32
CA ASN A 116 -9.16 7.76 -1.51
C ASN A 116 -7.63 7.78 -1.58
N LYS A 117 -7.06 7.27 -2.68
CA LYS A 117 -5.62 7.20 -2.90
C LYS A 117 -4.91 8.54 -2.65
N SER A 118 -5.50 9.66 -3.07
CA SER A 118 -4.87 10.97 -2.92
C SER A 118 -4.67 11.37 -1.44
N THR A 119 -5.45 10.81 -0.52
CA THR A 119 -5.23 11.00 0.93
C THR A 119 -3.92 10.35 1.38
N ALA A 120 -3.66 9.12 0.95
CA ALA A 120 -2.42 8.40 1.26
C ALA A 120 -1.22 9.06 0.58
N ASP A 121 -1.36 9.46 -0.68
CA ASP A 121 -0.31 10.19 -1.41
C ASP A 121 0.04 11.52 -0.71
N THR A 122 -0.96 12.27 -0.26
CA THR A 122 -0.74 13.54 0.44
C THR A 122 -0.07 13.31 1.78
N TRP A 123 -0.51 12.32 2.56
CA TRP A 123 0.15 11.93 3.81
C TRP A 123 1.62 11.59 3.59
N ASN A 124 1.91 10.70 2.63
CA ASN A 124 3.27 10.28 2.33
C ASN A 124 4.14 11.46 1.91
N THR A 125 3.61 12.34 1.05
CA THR A 125 4.30 13.55 0.60
C THR A 125 4.62 14.51 1.76
N LEU A 126 3.67 14.73 2.68
CA LEU A 126 3.85 15.62 3.83
C LEU A 126 4.96 15.14 4.79
N LEU A 127 5.20 13.83 4.83
CA LEU A 127 6.25 13.23 5.66
C LEU A 127 7.58 13.05 4.91
N GLY A 128 7.67 13.51 3.66
CA GLY A 128 8.89 13.41 2.85
C GLY A 128 9.00 12.15 1.97
N PHE A 129 7.96 11.33 1.90
CA PHE A 129 7.89 10.09 1.11
C PHE A 129 7.04 10.28 -0.16
N GLY A 130 7.16 11.43 -0.82
CA GLY A 130 6.46 11.69 -2.08
C GLY A 130 6.79 10.64 -3.14
N GLY A 131 5.75 10.12 -3.81
CA GLY A 131 5.92 9.04 -4.79
C GLY A 131 6.00 7.63 -4.21
N ALA A 132 5.85 7.45 -2.89
CA ALA A 132 5.76 6.13 -2.28
C ALA A 132 4.64 5.29 -2.91
N LEU A 133 4.91 3.99 -3.14
CA LEU A 133 3.92 3.05 -3.64
C LEU A 133 2.80 2.85 -2.60
N THR A 134 1.57 3.21 -2.94
CA THR A 134 0.42 3.11 -2.02
C THR A 134 -0.33 1.79 -2.10
N ASN A 135 0.07 0.84 -2.95
CA ASN A 135 -0.46 -0.53 -3.02
C ASN A 135 0.65 -1.62 -2.96
N PRO A 136 1.54 -1.59 -1.97
CA PRO A 136 2.66 -2.52 -1.91
C PRO A 136 2.24 -4.00 -1.83
N ASP A 137 0.99 -4.32 -1.46
CA ASP A 137 0.50 -5.69 -1.40
C ASP A 137 -0.08 -6.17 -2.75
N GLY A 138 0.00 -5.34 -3.80
CA GLY A 138 -0.50 -5.67 -5.14
C GLY A 138 -2.03 -5.59 -5.26
N GLY A 139 -2.70 -4.99 -4.28
CA GLY A 139 -4.13 -4.68 -4.37
C GLY A 139 -4.43 -3.71 -5.51
N LEU A 140 -5.71 -3.55 -5.88
CA LEU A 140 -6.07 -2.50 -6.82
C LEU A 140 -5.69 -1.12 -6.25
N THR A 141 -5.27 -0.20 -7.12
CA THR A 141 -4.88 1.18 -6.76
C THR A 141 -6.06 2.14 -6.69
N GLU A 142 -7.13 1.87 -7.44
CA GLU A 142 -8.35 2.68 -7.47
C GLU A 142 -9.63 1.88 -7.66
N PRO A 143 -10.76 2.32 -7.08
CA PRO A 143 -12.07 1.70 -7.29
C PRO A 143 -12.46 1.69 -8.77
N GLY A 144 -12.77 0.51 -9.30
CA GLY A 144 -13.40 0.36 -10.62
C GLY A 144 -12.47 0.37 -11.84
N PHE A 145 -11.14 0.38 -11.66
CA PHE A 145 -10.18 0.41 -12.78
C PHE A 145 -10.34 -0.81 -13.71
N ARG A 146 -10.50 -2.03 -13.13
CA ARG A 146 -10.65 -3.25 -13.95
C ARG A 146 -11.93 -3.26 -14.79
N SER A 147 -13.07 -2.77 -14.30
CA SER A 147 -14.33 -2.91 -15.04
C SER A 147 -14.41 -2.01 -16.27
N LYS A 148 -13.79 -0.83 -16.22
CA LYS A 148 -13.74 0.11 -17.35
C LYS A 148 -12.62 -0.26 -18.31
N GLU A 149 -11.43 -0.57 -17.80
CA GLU A 149 -10.27 -0.90 -18.63
C GLU A 149 -10.40 -2.27 -19.31
N LEU A 150 -11.01 -3.29 -18.66
CA LEU A 150 -11.33 -4.55 -19.36
C LEU A 150 -12.44 -4.38 -20.40
N LYS A 151 -13.41 -3.49 -20.18
CA LYS A 151 -14.44 -3.19 -21.19
C LYS A 151 -13.83 -2.46 -22.38
N VAL A 152 -13.01 -1.44 -22.13
CA VAL A 152 -12.28 -0.72 -23.16
C VAL A 152 -11.34 -1.66 -23.90
N LYS A 153 -10.51 -2.48 -23.21
CA LYS A 153 -9.65 -3.49 -23.85
C LYS A 153 -10.46 -4.53 -24.63
N ARG A 154 -11.62 -4.98 -24.13
CA ARG A 154 -12.49 -5.91 -24.86
C ARG A 154 -13.12 -5.27 -26.10
N GLU A 155 -13.46 -3.99 -26.05
CA GLU A 155 -14.02 -3.24 -27.18
C GLU A 155 -12.95 -2.85 -28.21
N GLU A 156 -11.75 -2.42 -27.78
CA GLU A 156 -10.58 -2.18 -28.63
C GLU A 156 -10.11 -3.47 -29.31
N VAL A 157 -9.92 -4.56 -28.55
CA VAL A 157 -9.53 -5.87 -29.11
C VAL A 157 -10.59 -6.43 -30.07
N LYS A 158 -11.86 -6.02 -29.92
CA LYS A 158 -12.94 -6.39 -30.84
C LYS A 158 -12.91 -5.57 -32.14
N ILE A 159 -12.40 -4.34 -32.09
CA ILE A 159 -12.29 -3.44 -33.25
C ILE A 159 -10.99 -3.70 -34.03
N GLU A 160 -9.94 -4.19 -33.38
CA GLU A 160 -8.61 -4.32 -33.97
C GLU A 160 -8.32 -5.67 -34.64
N ARG A 161 -9.20 -6.67 -34.52
CA ARG A 161 -9.13 -7.87 -35.38
C ARG A 161 -9.62 -7.56 -36.79
N ARG A 162 -8.87 -6.74 -37.51
CA ARG A 162 -8.93 -6.70 -38.96
C ARG A 162 -8.24 -7.97 -39.46
N PHE A 163 -8.99 -8.80 -40.19
CA PHE A 163 -8.45 -10.02 -40.80
C PHE A 163 -7.42 -9.63 -41.87
N ILE A 164 -6.16 -10.03 -41.68
CA ILE A 164 -5.07 -9.77 -42.63
C ILE A 164 -4.86 -11.08 -43.40
N GLU A 165 -5.23 -11.08 -44.68
CA GLU A 165 -5.08 -12.24 -45.55
C GLU A 165 -3.60 -12.59 -45.74
N CYS A 166 -3.22 -13.81 -45.40
CA CYS A 166 -1.89 -14.33 -45.67
C CYS A 166 -1.69 -14.43 -47.19
N ARG A 167 -0.69 -13.74 -47.75
CA ARG A 167 -0.28 -13.92 -49.16
C ARG A 167 1.10 -14.60 -49.21
N THR A 168 1.34 -15.43 -50.23
CA THR A 168 2.56 -16.27 -50.33
C THR A 168 3.78 -15.56 -50.90
N ASP A 169 3.59 -14.36 -51.42
CA ASP A 169 4.62 -13.56 -52.10
C ASP A 169 5.33 -12.58 -51.15
N VAL A 170 4.77 -12.29 -49.97
CA VAL A 170 5.38 -11.42 -48.96
C VAL A 170 5.16 -12.00 -47.57
N TRP A 171 6.24 -12.16 -46.80
CA TRP A 171 6.18 -12.62 -45.41
C TRP A 171 5.82 -11.46 -44.48
N LEU A 172 4.62 -11.49 -43.88
CA LEU A 172 4.21 -10.61 -42.78
C LEU A 172 3.99 -11.47 -41.53
N ASP A 173 4.72 -11.16 -40.45
CA ASP A 173 4.68 -11.91 -39.18
C ASP A 173 3.30 -11.88 -38.47
N ASP A 174 2.44 -10.91 -38.81
CA ASP A 174 1.12 -10.67 -38.17
C ASP A 174 -0.08 -11.28 -38.94
N CYS A 175 0.15 -12.18 -39.89
CA CYS A 175 -0.91 -12.80 -40.69
C CYS A 175 -1.72 -13.85 -39.92
N ASN A 176 -3.07 -13.77 -39.92
CA ASN A 176 -3.95 -14.56 -39.05
C ASN A 176 -4.92 -15.56 -39.74
N GLY A 177 -4.57 -16.09 -40.92
CA GLY A 177 -5.03 -17.42 -41.35
C GLY A 177 -5.49 -17.55 -42.81
N TRP A 178 -5.26 -18.73 -43.38
CA TRP A 178 -5.78 -19.16 -44.69
C TRP A 178 -7.23 -19.65 -44.57
N THR A 179 -8.04 -19.43 -45.61
CA THR A 179 -9.38 -20.01 -45.72
C THR A 179 -9.33 -21.53 -45.60
N ALA A 180 -10.06 -22.09 -44.64
CA ALA A 180 -10.15 -23.53 -44.47
C ALA A 180 -10.78 -24.19 -45.71
N PRO A 181 -10.20 -25.28 -46.27
CA PRO A 181 -10.90 -26.08 -47.26
C PRO A 181 -12.13 -26.77 -46.65
N GLU A 182 -13.17 -26.97 -47.47
CA GLU A 182 -14.50 -27.44 -47.07
C GLU A 182 -14.48 -28.68 -46.15
N PRO A 183 -15.42 -28.78 -45.18
CA PRO A 183 -15.39 -29.83 -44.17
C PRO A 183 -15.65 -31.22 -44.78
N VAL A 184 -14.65 -32.11 -44.67
CA VAL A 184 -14.82 -33.55 -44.95
C VAL A 184 -15.63 -34.19 -43.83
N VAL A 185 -16.89 -34.53 -44.11
CA VAL A 185 -17.82 -35.25 -43.23
C VAL A 185 -17.29 -36.65 -42.89
N LYS A 186 -17.12 -36.98 -41.60
CA LYS A 186 -17.01 -38.37 -41.13
C LYS A 186 -17.73 -38.61 -39.78
N ARG A 187 -19.01 -39.00 -39.92
CA ARG A 187 -19.75 -40.13 -39.31
C ARG A 187 -19.81 -40.28 -37.78
N GLU A 188 -21.01 -40.06 -37.23
CA GLU A 188 -21.50 -40.47 -35.91
C GLU A 188 -21.55 -42.01 -35.75
N VAL A 189 -21.23 -42.50 -34.55
CA VAL A 189 -21.71 -43.79 -34.05
C VAL A 189 -22.33 -43.56 -32.67
N GLU A 190 -23.64 -43.69 -32.62
CA GLU A 190 -24.52 -43.70 -31.45
C GLU A 190 -24.76 -45.15 -31.00
N SER A 191 -24.63 -45.44 -29.69
CA SER A 191 -25.47 -46.43 -28.98
C SER A 191 -25.19 -46.47 -27.46
N ALA A 192 -26.28 -46.46 -26.69
CA ALA A 192 -26.45 -46.31 -25.23
C ALA A 192 -26.41 -47.66 -24.42
N PRO A 193 -27.02 -47.79 -23.21
CA PRO A 193 -26.62 -47.29 -21.87
C PRO A 193 -26.37 -48.41 -20.80
N GLU A 194 -26.13 -47.98 -19.54
CA GLU A 194 -25.65 -48.63 -18.28
C GLU A 194 -26.29 -49.96 -17.78
N PRO A 195 -25.74 -50.56 -16.69
CA PRO A 195 -26.55 -50.56 -15.46
C PRO A 195 -25.82 -50.36 -14.10
N VAL A 196 -26.63 -49.85 -13.18
CA VAL A 196 -26.46 -49.55 -11.74
C VAL A 196 -26.33 -50.80 -10.85
N VAL A 197 -25.49 -50.76 -9.80
CA VAL A 197 -25.63 -51.62 -8.60
C VAL A 197 -25.40 -50.83 -7.30
N LYS A 198 -26.43 -50.84 -6.45
CA LYS A 198 -26.49 -50.36 -5.05
C LYS A 198 -25.72 -51.26 -4.07
N ARG A 199 -25.24 -50.71 -2.94
CA ARG A 199 -25.46 -51.28 -1.60
C ARG A 199 -25.22 -50.29 -0.44
N GLU A 200 -26.14 -50.36 0.52
CA GLU A 200 -26.33 -49.66 1.82
C GLU A 200 -25.17 -49.93 2.82
N ALA A 201 -24.70 -48.98 3.67
CA ALA A 201 -25.22 -48.34 4.91
C ALA A 201 -24.62 -48.91 6.23
N ALA A 202 -24.65 -48.07 7.29
CA ALA A 202 -24.23 -48.26 8.70
C ALA A 202 -22.71 -48.16 9.00
N SER A 203 -22.19 -47.55 10.06
CA SER A 203 -22.72 -46.84 11.25
C SER A 203 -21.52 -46.23 12.02
N ALA A 204 -21.72 -45.07 12.67
CA ALA A 204 -20.82 -44.42 13.64
C ALA A 204 -20.77 -45.22 14.98
N PRO A 205 -19.98 -44.88 16.05
CA PRO A 205 -19.34 -43.59 16.38
C PRO A 205 -17.93 -43.63 17.04
N GLU A 206 -17.41 -42.43 17.32
CA GLU A 206 -16.18 -42.06 18.06
C GLU A 206 -16.16 -42.55 19.54
N PRO A 207 -14.99 -42.43 20.23
CA PRO A 207 -15.04 -41.72 21.51
C PRO A 207 -13.92 -40.69 21.75
N VAL A 208 -14.36 -39.58 22.34
CA VAL A 208 -13.60 -38.49 22.98
C VAL A 208 -13.04 -38.93 24.34
N VAL A 209 -11.78 -38.64 24.63
CA VAL A 209 -11.25 -38.58 26.01
C VAL A 209 -10.35 -37.34 26.18
N LYS A 210 -10.73 -36.48 27.13
CA LYS A 210 -9.95 -35.37 27.68
C LYS A 210 -8.99 -35.88 28.76
N ARG A 211 -7.82 -35.25 28.92
CA ARG A 211 -7.19 -35.00 30.24
C ARG A 211 -6.04 -33.99 30.15
N ASP A 212 -6.03 -33.14 31.17
CA ASP A 212 -5.20 -31.96 31.42
C ASP A 212 -3.75 -32.28 31.86
N VAL A 213 -2.86 -31.26 31.82
CA VAL A 213 -1.97 -30.77 32.91
C VAL A 213 -0.63 -30.19 32.39
N ALA A 214 -0.46 -28.89 32.70
CA ALA A 214 0.71 -28.06 33.06
C ALA A 214 2.19 -28.37 32.68
N ALA A 215 2.91 -27.24 32.51
CA ALA A 215 4.33 -26.93 32.80
C ALA A 215 5.36 -26.91 31.63
N ALA A 216 6.03 -25.75 31.49
CA ALA A 216 7.10 -25.40 30.53
C ALA A 216 8.51 -25.83 31.05
N PRO A 217 9.66 -25.37 30.50
CA PRO A 217 10.10 -25.05 29.12
C PRO A 217 11.42 -25.81 28.74
N VAL A 218 11.75 -26.05 27.46
CA VAL A 218 13.15 -26.30 27.04
C VAL A 218 13.44 -25.80 25.61
N GLU A 219 14.37 -24.88 25.56
CA GLU A 219 15.16 -24.34 24.45
C GLU A 219 15.82 -25.42 23.58
N LYS A 220 15.68 -25.34 22.24
CA LYS A 220 16.63 -25.94 21.29
C LYS A 220 16.80 -25.05 20.06
N GLU A 221 17.97 -24.43 19.99
CA GLU A 221 18.57 -23.88 18.77
C GLU A 221 18.43 -24.85 17.60
N ALA A 222 17.80 -24.40 16.51
CA ALA A 222 17.98 -24.99 15.19
C ALA A 222 18.95 -24.10 14.42
N LYS A 223 20.20 -24.55 14.32
CA LYS A 223 21.28 -23.95 13.53
C LYS A 223 20.79 -23.67 12.11
N ARG A 224 20.78 -22.38 11.74
CA ARG A 224 20.57 -21.92 10.37
C ARG A 224 21.65 -22.52 9.49
N ALA A 225 21.26 -23.44 8.60
CA ALA A 225 22.14 -23.90 7.54
C ALA A 225 22.57 -22.68 6.72
N ILE A 226 23.89 -22.53 6.53
CA ILE A 226 24.46 -21.54 5.63
C ILE A 226 23.97 -21.91 4.23
N ALA A 227 22.99 -21.17 3.72
CA ALA A 227 22.59 -21.27 2.33
C ALA A 227 23.77 -20.79 1.48
N ASN A 228 24.29 -21.65 0.61
CA ASN A 228 25.33 -21.28 -0.34
C ASN A 228 24.84 -20.08 -1.16
N PHE A 229 25.54 -18.96 -1.08
CA PHE A 229 25.21 -17.75 -1.85
C PHE A 229 25.59 -17.97 -3.31
N VAL A 230 24.62 -17.87 -4.20
CA VAL A 230 24.74 -17.98 -5.65
C VAL A 230 24.34 -16.62 -6.24
N GLU A 231 25.31 -15.93 -6.84
CA GLU A 231 25.10 -14.64 -7.49
C GLU A 231 24.20 -14.77 -8.72
N CYS A 232 23.25 -13.85 -8.86
CA CYS A 232 22.43 -13.74 -10.06
C CYS A 232 23.30 -13.32 -11.27
N SER A 233 23.35 -14.15 -12.32
CA SER A 233 23.96 -13.82 -13.62
C SER A 233 22.96 -14.08 -14.75
N THR A 234 23.14 -13.45 -15.90
CA THR A 234 22.30 -13.64 -17.10
C THR A 234 22.31 -15.07 -17.65
N ASP A 235 23.25 -15.91 -17.19
CA ASP A 235 23.37 -17.31 -17.58
C ASP A 235 22.66 -18.28 -16.61
N VAL A 236 22.15 -17.80 -15.46
CA VAL A 236 21.45 -18.62 -14.45
C VAL A 236 20.05 -18.08 -14.19
N TRP A 237 19.03 -18.95 -14.32
CA TRP A 237 17.62 -18.60 -14.12
C TRP A 237 17.35 -18.04 -12.72
N LEU A 238 16.61 -16.92 -12.65
CA LEU A 238 16.40 -16.11 -11.44
C LEU A 238 15.78 -16.86 -10.24
N ASP A 239 15.10 -17.98 -10.48
CA ASP A 239 14.41 -18.72 -9.41
C ASP A 239 15.35 -19.46 -8.44
N ASN A 240 16.64 -19.62 -8.80
CA ASN A 240 17.63 -20.38 -8.02
C ASN A 240 18.74 -19.52 -7.38
N CYS A 241 18.72 -18.19 -7.55
CA CYS A 241 19.74 -17.32 -6.99
C CYS A 241 19.24 -16.62 -5.72
N ASN A 242 20.11 -16.44 -4.74
CA ASN A 242 19.78 -15.96 -3.40
C ASN A 242 20.49 -14.64 -3.00
N GLY A 243 20.99 -13.89 -3.99
CA GLY A 243 21.25 -12.46 -3.84
C GLY A 243 22.02 -11.80 -4.99
N TRP A 244 22.06 -10.47 -4.94
CA TRP A 244 22.80 -9.59 -5.85
C TRP A 244 23.94 -8.94 -5.05
N SER A 245 25.15 -8.93 -5.62
CA SER A 245 26.34 -8.29 -5.05
C SER A 245 26.39 -6.80 -5.38
#